data_AF-A0A8S3FWS0-F1
#
_entry.id   AF-A0A8S3FWS0-F1
#
_cell.length_a   1.000
_cell.length_b   1.000
_cell.length_c   1.000
_cell.angle_alpha   90.00
_cell.angle_beta   90.00
_cell.angle_gamma   90.00
#
_symmetry.space_group_name_H-M   'P 1'
#
loop_
_entity.id
_entity.type
_entity.pdbx_description
1 polymer ?
#
loop_
_entity_poly.entity_id
_entity_poly.type
_entity_poly.pdbx_seq_one_letter_code
_entity_poly.pdbx_strand_id
1 'polypeptide(L)'
;SIDFKLTDAGTLVDIPGLNDLMLVQINDIVASMMVLPNRQVFPLVTDIHIGHLRWSNPQGVIRVIVIQAKELIKADITLLGKGKSDPFIKVKAQGNIEYKTKTINNTTEPQWNEVFEFAVEQYESDSVVFEVYDEDPGKDDFLGR
;
A
#
# COMPACT_ATOMS: atom_id res chain seq x y z
N SER A 1 -38.34 12.91 11.03
CA SER A 1 -39.78 12.89 10.76
C SER A 1 -40.04 13.81 9.60
N ILE A 2 -40.50 13.29 8.45
CA ILE A 2 -40.79 14.10 7.25
C ILE A 2 -42.30 14.28 7.21
N ASP A 3 -42.77 15.52 7.29
CA ASP A 3 -44.17 15.88 7.44
C ASP A 3 -44.68 16.48 6.12
N PHE A 4 -45.53 15.77 5.40
CA PHE A 4 -46.07 16.18 4.10
C PHE A 4 -47.39 16.93 4.29
N LYS A 5 -47.37 18.26 4.22
CA LYS A 5 -48.60 19.06 4.18
C LYS A 5 -49.20 19.07 2.77
N LEU A 6 -50.16 18.18 2.53
CA LEU A 6 -51.07 18.25 1.38
C LEU A 6 -52.33 19.03 1.80
N THR A 7 -52.29 20.36 1.66
CA THR A 7 -53.34 21.27 2.17
C THR A 7 -54.37 21.67 1.12
N ASP A 8 -54.66 20.81 0.13
CA ASP A 8 -55.71 21.12 -0.87
C ASP A 8 -56.51 19.91 -1.38
N ALA A 9 -56.66 18.88 -0.54
CA ALA A 9 -57.66 17.82 -0.71
C ALA A 9 -58.67 17.88 0.44
N GLY A 10 -59.24 19.08 0.65
CA GLY A 10 -60.30 19.28 1.63
C GLY A 10 -61.49 18.36 1.35
N THR A 11 -62.08 17.80 2.40
CA THR A 11 -63.37 17.05 2.43
C THR A 11 -63.40 15.56 2.07
N LEU A 12 -62.32 14.79 2.24
CA LEU A 12 -62.40 13.31 2.31
C LEU A 12 -61.74 12.67 3.54
N VAL A 13 -61.07 13.44 4.39
CA VAL A 13 -60.19 12.93 5.47
C VAL A 13 -60.94 12.59 6.78
N ASP A 14 -62.22 12.95 6.91
CA ASP A 14 -62.99 12.73 8.15
C ASP A 14 -63.93 11.51 8.10
N ILE A 15 -63.78 10.61 7.12
CA ILE A 15 -64.53 9.34 7.11
C ILE A 15 -63.84 8.35 8.06
N PRO A 16 -64.47 7.94 9.19
CA PRO A 16 -63.88 6.97 10.11
C PRO A 16 -63.59 5.66 9.35
N GLY A 17 -62.32 5.24 9.35
CA GLY A 17 -61.80 4.10 8.60
C GLY A 17 -60.96 4.46 7.37
N LEU A 18 -61.06 5.67 6.81
CA LEU A 18 -60.24 6.08 5.65
C LEU A 18 -58.82 6.53 6.05
N ASN A 19 -58.67 7.13 7.23
CA ASN A 19 -57.35 7.50 7.77
C ASN A 19 -56.45 6.29 8.03
N ASP A 20 -57.03 5.21 8.56
CA ASP A 20 -56.29 3.97 8.80
C ASP A 20 -55.86 3.31 7.47
N LEU A 21 -56.72 3.37 6.44
CA LEU A 21 -56.41 2.86 5.11
C LEU A 21 -55.34 3.70 4.39
N MET A 22 -55.34 5.03 4.55
CA MET A 22 -54.27 5.88 4.01
C MET A 22 -52.93 5.59 4.67
N LEU A 23 -52.90 5.39 5.99
CA LEU A 23 -51.66 5.07 6.70
C LEU A 23 -51.12 3.69 6.28
N VAL A 24 -51.99 2.70 6.05
CA VAL A 24 -51.58 1.39 5.50
C VAL A 24 -51.00 1.55 4.09
N GLN A 25 -51.67 2.30 3.19
CA GLN A 25 -51.16 2.50 1.82
C GLN A 25 -49.84 3.28 1.77
N ILE A 26 -49.68 4.31 2.60
CA ILE A 26 -48.43 5.07 2.68
C ILE A 26 -47.31 4.17 3.21
N ASN A 27 -47.59 3.38 4.25
CA ASN A 27 -46.61 2.45 4.80
C ASN A 27 -46.21 1.38 3.79
N ASP A 28 -47.16 0.84 3.01
CA ASP A 28 -46.90 -0.13 1.96
C ASP A 28 -46.08 0.48 0.81
N ILE A 29 -46.36 1.72 0.41
CA ILE A 29 -45.58 2.44 -0.61
C ILE A 29 -44.16 2.69 -0.11
N VAL A 30 -44.00 3.16 1.12
CA VAL A 30 -42.67 3.38 1.72
C VAL A 30 -41.91 2.06 1.87
N ALA A 31 -42.58 1.00 2.31
CA ALA A 31 -42.00 -0.34 2.38
C ALA A 31 -41.58 -0.82 0.98
N SER A 32 -42.39 -0.59 -0.05
CA SER A 32 -42.06 -0.94 -1.44
C SER A 32 -40.85 -0.17 -2.00
N MET A 33 -40.58 1.04 -1.49
CA MET A 33 -39.38 1.83 -1.83
C MET A 33 -38.12 1.36 -1.09
N MET A 34 -38.27 0.66 0.04
CA MET A 34 -37.15 0.14 0.85
C MET A 34 -36.78 -1.31 0.55
N VAL A 35 -37.55 -2.00 -0.29
CA VAL A 35 -37.25 -3.38 -0.73
C VAL A 35 -36.54 -3.40 -2.08
N LEU A 36 -35.77 -4.46 -2.32
CA LEU A 36 -35.14 -4.70 -3.60
C LEU A 36 -36.19 -4.81 -4.74
N PRO A 37 -35.86 -4.36 -5.97
CA PRO A 37 -34.53 -3.94 -6.45
C PRO A 37 -34.17 -2.48 -6.12
N ASN A 38 -35.02 -1.73 -5.41
CA ASN A 38 -34.77 -0.34 -5.06
C ASN A 38 -33.61 -0.27 -4.06
N ARG A 39 -32.45 0.22 -4.53
CA ARG A 39 -31.24 0.40 -3.71
C ARG A 39 -30.68 1.80 -3.95
N GLN A 40 -30.71 2.63 -2.92
CA GLN A 40 -29.97 3.88 -2.93
C GLN A 40 -28.51 3.59 -2.61
N VAL A 41 -27.65 3.67 -3.62
CA VAL A 41 -26.21 3.54 -3.45
C VAL A 41 -25.63 4.94 -3.33
N PHE A 42 -25.17 5.29 -2.14
CA PHE A 42 -24.38 6.50 -1.91
C PHE A 42 -22.91 6.14 -2.10
N PRO A 43 -22.26 6.57 -3.20
CA PRO A 43 -20.82 6.39 -3.33
C PRO A 43 -20.12 7.20 -2.24
N LEU A 44 -19.31 6.53 -1.42
CA LEU A 44 -18.57 7.18 -0.32
C LEU A 44 -17.40 8.03 -0.83
N VAL A 45 -16.93 7.77 -2.06
CA VAL A 45 -15.92 8.56 -2.74
C VAL A 45 -16.32 8.65 -4.21
N THR A 46 -16.52 9.86 -4.70
CA THR A 46 -16.72 10.12 -6.13
C THR A 46 -15.33 10.11 -6.79
N ASP A 47 -15.20 9.37 -7.89
CA ASP A 47 -14.05 9.45 -8.81
C ASP A 47 -12.77 8.65 -8.48
N ILE A 48 -12.88 7.48 -7.82
CA ILE A 48 -11.79 6.49 -7.86
C ILE A 48 -12.12 5.42 -8.89
N HIS A 49 -11.33 5.35 -9.98
CA HIS A 49 -11.33 4.19 -10.86
C HIS A 49 -10.90 2.98 -10.04
N ILE A 50 -11.82 2.07 -9.73
CA ILE A 50 -11.56 0.87 -8.90
C ILE A 50 -10.40 0.02 -9.47
N GLY A 51 -10.15 0.12 -10.78
CA GLY A 51 -8.97 -0.47 -11.42
C GLY A 51 -7.63 0.03 -10.85
N HIS A 52 -7.53 1.30 -10.46
CA HIS A 52 -6.32 1.91 -9.88
C HIS A 52 -6.04 1.44 -8.44
N LEU A 53 -7.07 0.96 -7.73
CA LEU A 53 -6.88 0.29 -6.43
C LEU A 53 -6.29 -1.12 -6.58
N ARG A 54 -6.49 -1.76 -7.74
CA ARG A 54 -6.01 -3.13 -8.02
C ARG A 54 -4.66 -3.15 -8.74
N TRP A 55 -4.39 -2.13 -9.53
CA TRP A 55 -3.13 -1.89 -10.22
C TRP A 55 -2.75 -0.42 -10.00
N SER A 56 -1.97 -0.15 -8.96
CA SER A 56 -1.30 1.14 -8.82
C SER A 56 -0.40 1.31 -10.05
N ASN A 57 -0.62 2.40 -10.79
CA ASN A 57 0.24 2.68 -11.93
C ASN A 57 1.55 3.25 -11.36
N PRO A 58 2.70 2.60 -11.54
CA PRO A 58 3.94 3.11 -10.99
C PRO A 58 4.21 4.50 -11.56
N GLN A 59 4.49 5.45 -10.68
CA GLN A 59 4.77 6.84 -11.02
C GLN A 59 6.11 6.97 -11.78
N GLY A 60 7.00 6.00 -11.62
CA GLY A 60 8.25 5.92 -12.34
C GLY A 60 9.04 4.66 -12.02
N VAL A 61 10.25 4.57 -12.59
CA VAL A 61 11.22 3.50 -12.31
C VAL A 61 12.52 4.14 -11.83
N ILE A 62 13.02 3.71 -10.68
CA ILE A 62 14.35 4.08 -10.19
C ILE A 62 15.32 2.98 -10.62
N ARG A 63 16.38 3.37 -11.34
CA ARG A 63 17.53 2.51 -11.64
C ARG A 63 18.67 2.85 -10.71
N VAL A 64 19.08 1.89 -9.90
CA VAL A 64 20.23 1.99 -9.00
C VAL A 64 21.39 1.21 -9.58
N ILE A 65 22.57 1.82 -9.63
CA ILE A 65 23.80 1.17 -10.06
C ILE A 65 24.72 1.08 -8.85
N VAL A 66 24.91 -0.13 -8.33
CA VAL A 66 25.80 -0.42 -7.21
C VAL A 66 27.19 -0.70 -7.77
N ILE A 67 28.08 0.30 -7.68
CA ILE A 67 29.40 0.24 -8.30
C ILE A 67 30.40 -0.43 -7.36
N GLN A 68 30.72 0.21 -6.23
CA GLN A 68 31.77 -0.23 -5.31
C GLN A 68 31.61 0.37 -3.91
N ALA A 69 32.23 -0.27 -2.92
CA ALA A 69 32.47 0.32 -1.60
C ALA A 69 33.98 0.41 -1.34
N LYS A 70 34.38 1.31 -0.44
CA LYS A 70 35.77 1.50 -0.04
C LYS A 70 35.88 1.60 1.47
N GLU A 71 37.04 1.22 1.99
CA GLU A 71 37.38 1.34 3.42
C GLU A 71 36.35 0.68 4.34
N LEU A 72 35.82 -0.49 3.94
CA LEU A 72 34.89 -1.23 4.78
C LEU A 72 35.56 -1.66 6.10
N ILE A 73 34.80 -1.58 7.19
CA ILE A 73 35.23 -2.07 8.49
C ILE A 73 35.49 -3.57 8.37
N LYS A 74 36.67 -4.02 8.77
CA LYS A 74 37.00 -5.45 8.83
C LYS A 74 36.23 -6.05 10.00
N ALA A 75 35.14 -6.74 9.74
CA ALA A 75 34.45 -7.50 10.78
C ALA A 75 35.27 -8.74 11.16
N ASP A 76 35.94 -9.35 10.17
CA ASP A 76 36.78 -10.51 10.37
C ASP A 76 38.12 -10.16 11.05
N ILE A 77 38.18 -10.33 12.37
CA ILE A 77 39.42 -10.24 13.17
C ILE A 77 39.79 -11.66 13.62
N THR A 78 40.44 -12.43 12.74
CA THR A 78 41.05 -13.70 13.13
C THR A 78 42.33 -13.49 13.97
N LEU A 79 42.58 -14.39 14.92
CA LEU A 79 43.70 -14.41 15.90
C LEU A 79 45.13 -14.24 15.34
N LEU A 80 45.33 -14.22 14.02
CA LEU A 80 46.64 -14.11 13.36
C LEU A 80 46.81 -12.87 12.47
N GLY A 81 45.85 -11.94 12.44
CA GLY A 81 45.97 -10.67 11.71
C GLY A 81 44.65 -10.20 11.11
N LYS A 82 44.67 -8.98 10.54
CA LYS A 82 43.56 -8.33 9.83
C LYS A 82 42.89 -9.32 8.86
N GLY A 83 41.77 -9.91 9.26
CA GLY A 83 40.96 -10.74 8.38
C GLY A 83 40.34 -9.90 7.29
N LYS A 84 39.72 -10.59 6.35
CA LYS A 84 39.35 -10.09 5.05
C LYS A 84 37.86 -10.38 4.90
N SER A 85 37.06 -9.34 4.78
CA SER A 85 35.61 -9.43 4.70
C SER A 85 35.15 -9.97 3.35
N ASP A 86 33.99 -10.61 3.33
CA ASP A 86 33.21 -11.06 2.21
C ASP A 86 31.95 -10.17 2.06
N PRO A 87 32.09 -8.88 1.66
CA PRO A 87 30.97 -7.94 1.67
C PRO A 87 29.94 -8.14 0.56
N PHE A 88 28.67 -7.90 0.90
CA PHE A 88 27.54 -7.74 -0.02
C PHE A 88 26.61 -6.60 0.42
N ILE A 89 25.75 -6.14 -0.48
CA ILE A 89 24.75 -5.10 -0.22
C ILE A 89 23.33 -5.67 -0.38
N LYS A 90 22.49 -5.43 0.63
CA LYS A 90 21.04 -5.59 0.56
C LYS A 90 20.42 -4.25 0.19
N VAL A 91 19.69 -4.22 -0.93
CA VAL A 91 18.93 -3.07 -1.39
C VAL A 91 17.47 -3.32 -1.08
N LYS A 92 16.91 -2.55 -0.14
CA LYS A 92 15.52 -2.63 0.30
C LYS A 92 14.74 -1.44 -0.25
N ALA A 93 13.58 -1.70 -0.84
CA ALA A 93 12.65 -0.68 -1.30
C ALA A 93 11.25 -0.91 -0.70
N GLN A 94 10.35 0.05 -0.92
CA GLN A 94 8.95 -0.02 -0.53
C GLN A 94 8.32 -1.36 -0.94
N GLY A 95 7.41 -1.90 -0.11
CA GLY A 95 6.59 -3.05 -0.52
C GLY A 95 7.28 -4.42 -0.41
N ASN A 96 8.20 -4.58 0.55
CA ASN A 96 8.96 -5.83 0.78
C ASN A 96 9.87 -6.24 -0.40
N ILE A 97 10.24 -5.28 -1.26
CA ILE A 97 11.20 -5.53 -2.33
C ILE A 97 12.60 -5.51 -1.71
N GLU A 98 13.31 -6.65 -1.79
CA GLU A 98 14.69 -6.79 -1.33
C GLU A 98 15.51 -7.47 -2.43
N TYR A 99 16.62 -6.83 -2.81
CA TYR A 99 17.64 -7.42 -3.68
C TYR A 99 18.96 -7.56 -2.92
N LYS A 100 19.73 -8.60 -3.22
CA LYS A 100 21.08 -8.83 -2.71
C LYS A 100 22.06 -8.77 -3.87
N THR A 101 23.17 -8.04 -3.73
CA THR A 101 24.28 -8.12 -4.68
C THR A 101 25.01 -9.46 -4.53
N LYS A 102 25.92 -9.76 -5.47
CA LYS A 102 26.92 -10.80 -5.26
C LYS A 102 27.77 -10.47 -4.03
N THR A 103 28.17 -11.51 -3.32
CA THR A 103 29.22 -11.42 -2.31
C THR A 103 30.57 -11.35 -3.02
N ILE A 104 31.43 -10.42 -2.63
CA ILE A 104 32.80 -10.37 -3.13
C ILE A 104 33.72 -10.79 -2.01
N ASN A 105 34.30 -11.96 -2.16
CA ASN A 105 35.07 -12.54 -1.08
C ASN A 105 36.40 -11.79 -0.89
N ASN A 106 36.83 -11.71 0.36
CA ASN A 106 38.21 -11.47 0.76
C ASN A 106 38.72 -10.05 0.44
N THR A 107 37.84 -9.04 0.52
CA THR A 107 38.12 -7.65 0.16
C THR A 107 37.43 -6.62 1.07
N THR A 108 38.10 -5.49 1.31
CA THR A 108 37.50 -4.30 1.95
C THR A 108 37.14 -3.21 0.95
N GLU A 109 37.39 -3.46 -0.34
CA GLU A 109 37.08 -2.57 -1.45
C GLU A 109 36.35 -3.35 -2.57
N PRO A 110 35.14 -3.86 -2.31
CA PRO A 110 34.38 -4.63 -3.28
C PRO A 110 33.90 -3.78 -4.46
N GLN A 111 33.89 -4.37 -5.66
CA GLN A 111 33.33 -3.79 -6.88
C GLN A 111 32.25 -4.70 -7.47
N TRP A 112 30.98 -4.38 -7.26
CA TRP A 112 29.86 -5.21 -7.72
C TRP A 112 29.48 -4.91 -9.18
N ASN A 113 29.41 -3.62 -9.54
CA ASN A 113 28.93 -3.17 -10.85
C ASN A 113 27.55 -3.78 -11.23
N GLU A 114 26.63 -3.82 -10.26
CA GLU A 114 25.30 -4.40 -10.44
C GLU A 114 24.23 -3.31 -10.60
N VAL A 115 23.18 -3.64 -11.34
CA VAL A 115 22.07 -2.71 -11.62
C VAL A 115 20.78 -3.31 -11.10
N PHE A 116 20.04 -2.51 -10.33
CA PHE A 116 18.72 -2.86 -9.81
C PHE A 116 17.70 -1.83 -10.28
N GLU A 117 16.49 -2.29 -10.58
CA GLU A 117 15.39 -1.44 -11.03
C GLU A 117 14.17 -1.65 -10.13
N PHE A 118 13.57 -0.54 -9.69
CA PHE A 118 12.45 -0.53 -8.77
C PHE A 118 11.33 0.29 -9.36
N ALA A 119 10.11 -0.24 -9.34
CA ALA A 119 8.91 0.54 -9.63
C ALA A 119 8.59 1.43 -8.41
N VAL A 120 8.40 2.73 -8.63
CA VAL A 120 8.00 3.68 -7.59
C VAL A 120 6.49 3.83 -7.64
N GLU A 121 5.81 3.54 -6.54
CA GLU A 121 4.36 3.72 -6.43
C GLU A 121 4.03 5.12 -5.92
N GLN A 122 4.80 5.65 -4.96
CA GLN A 122 4.58 6.97 -4.36
C GLN A 122 5.90 7.71 -4.11
N TYR A 123 6.22 8.71 -4.93
CA TYR A 123 7.51 9.41 -4.84
C TYR A 123 7.83 10.06 -3.49
N GLU A 124 6.82 10.48 -2.71
CA GLU A 124 7.01 11.18 -1.43
C GLU A 124 7.28 10.24 -0.26
N SER A 125 6.79 9.00 -0.36
CA SER A 125 6.84 8.02 0.72
C SER A 125 7.86 6.91 0.46
N ASP A 126 8.14 6.64 -0.82
CA ASP A 126 9.04 5.56 -1.21
C ASP A 126 10.49 5.92 -0.86
N SER A 127 11.14 5.04 -0.10
CA SER A 127 12.56 5.14 0.22
C SER A 127 13.30 3.89 -0.19
N VAL A 128 14.54 4.08 -0.66
CA VAL A 128 15.47 2.99 -0.96
C VAL A 128 16.57 3.01 0.09
N VAL A 129 16.81 1.85 0.69
CA VAL A 129 17.76 1.65 1.78
C VAL A 129 18.80 0.65 1.32
N PHE A 130 20.07 1.00 1.51
CA PHE A 130 21.20 0.14 1.24
C PHE A 130 21.75 -0.32 2.58
N GLU A 131 21.96 -1.62 2.75
CA GLU A 131 22.58 -2.17 3.95
C GLU A 131 23.75 -3.06 3.54
N VAL A 132 24.93 -2.75 4.04
CA VAL A 132 26.16 -3.49 3.76
C VAL A 132 26.37 -4.53 4.85
N TYR A 133 26.69 -5.76 4.44
CA TYR A 133 26.89 -6.90 5.31
C TYR A 133 28.17 -7.65 4.93
N ASP A 134 28.76 -8.35 5.90
CA ASP A 134 29.81 -9.35 5.72
C ASP A 134 29.15 -10.76 5.69
N GLU A 135 29.41 -11.58 4.68
CA GLU A 135 28.87 -12.94 4.58
C GLU A 135 29.71 -13.92 5.40
N ASP A 136 29.12 -14.46 6.46
CA ASP A 136 29.80 -15.39 7.36
C ASP A 136 29.12 -16.77 7.38
N PRO A 137 29.85 -17.86 7.70
CA PRO A 137 29.27 -19.20 7.85
C PRO A 137 28.16 -19.29 8.91
N GLY A 138 28.08 -18.29 9.79
CA GLY A 138 27.09 -18.17 10.86
C GLY A 138 26.06 -17.09 10.58
N LYS A 139 26.24 -15.93 11.22
CA LYS A 139 25.36 -14.78 11.10
C LYS A 139 26.12 -13.67 10.41
N ASP A 140 25.56 -13.13 9.33
CA ASP A 140 26.11 -11.99 8.62
C ASP A 140 26.29 -10.77 9.55
N ASP A 141 27.49 -10.19 9.53
CA ASP A 141 27.82 -9.00 10.29
C ASP A 141 27.39 -7.72 9.54
N PHE A 142 26.74 -6.79 10.25
CA PHE A 142 26.30 -5.54 9.64
C PHE A 142 27.45 -4.52 9.61
N LEU A 143 27.77 -4.01 8.42
CA LEU A 143 28.88 -3.10 8.18
C LEU A 143 28.44 -1.64 8.04
N GLY A 144 27.20 -1.37 7.63
CA GLY A 144 26.68 0.01 7.50
C GLY A 144 25.39 0.14 6.68
N ARG A 145 24.76 1.33 6.71
CA ARG A 145 23.56 1.70 5.96
C ARG A 145 23.70 3.08 5.34
#